data_AF-A0A2D0INL2-F1
#
_entry.id   AF-A0A2D0INL2-F1
#
_cell.length_a   1.000
_cell.length_b   1.000
_cell.length_c   1.000
_cell.angle_alpha   90.00
_cell.angle_beta   90.00
_cell.angle_gamma   90.00
#
_symmetry.space_group_name_H-M   'P 1'
#
loop_
_entity.id
_entity.type
_entity.pdbx_description
1 polymer ?
#
loop_
_entity_poly.entity_id
_entity_poly.type
_entity_poly.pdbx_seq_one_letter_code
_entity_poly.pdbx_strand_id
1 'polypeptide(L)'
;MCMKDKSDTTIFISYAWGGGADKKEWIRAHIVSSLDWEYSLFWDRDSIAFGDSVDFTIRKALASRPLKVFCLCDEDYVYSAKK
;
A
#
# COMPACT_ATOMS: atom_id res chain seq x y z
N MET A 1 -8.49 -27.99 2.21
CA MET A 1 -7.52 -27.02 2.74
C MET A 1 -8.31 -25.99 3.53
N CYS A 2 -8.09 -25.87 4.84
CA CYS A 2 -8.75 -24.83 5.64
C CYS A 2 -8.18 -23.47 5.23
N MET A 3 -8.99 -22.59 4.67
CA MET A 3 -8.61 -21.20 4.45
C MET A 3 -8.37 -20.59 5.84
N LYS A 4 -7.11 -20.27 6.12
CA LYS A 4 -6.74 -19.52 7.31
C LYS A 4 -7.35 -18.12 7.13
N ASP A 5 -8.13 -17.66 8.09
CA ASP A 5 -8.62 -16.28 8.09
C ASP A 5 -7.42 -15.33 8.04
N LYS A 6 -7.49 -14.30 7.20
CA LYS A 6 -6.45 -13.26 7.15
C LYS A 6 -6.36 -12.60 8.53
N SER A 7 -5.19 -12.09 8.84
CA SER A 7 -4.98 -11.22 10.00
C SER A 7 -5.96 -10.05 9.96
N ASP A 8 -6.50 -9.70 11.13
CA ASP A 8 -7.30 -8.48 11.34
C ASP A 8 -6.45 -7.20 11.16
N THR A 9 -5.12 -7.34 11.05
CA THR A 9 -4.23 -6.20 10.80
C THR A 9 -4.27 -5.75 9.35
N THR A 10 -4.54 -4.47 9.16
CA THR A 10 -4.37 -3.78 7.88
C THR A 10 -2.93 -3.29 7.73
N ILE A 11 -2.31 -3.54 6.58
CA ILE A 11 -1.02 -2.95 6.21
C ILE A 11 -1.23 -1.88 5.14
N PHE A 12 -0.83 -0.65 5.46
CA PHE A 12 -0.77 0.46 4.52
C PHE A 12 0.64 0.56 3.93
N ILE A 13 0.76 0.38 2.62
CA ILE A 13 2.05 0.46 1.91
C ILE A 13 2.25 1.91 1.44
N SER A 14 3.15 2.63 2.09
CA SER A 14 3.51 4.00 1.73
C SER A 14 4.76 3.99 0.85
N TYR A 15 4.67 4.58 -0.34
CA TYR A 15 5.78 4.65 -1.28
C TYR A 15 5.71 5.94 -2.12
N ALA A 16 6.79 6.23 -2.84
CA ALA A 16 6.87 7.41 -3.71
C ALA A 16 6.02 7.22 -4.98
N TRP A 17 4.96 8.01 -5.13
CA TRP A 17 4.03 7.87 -6.25
C TRP A 17 4.66 8.23 -7.62
N GLY A 18 5.65 9.13 -7.61
CA GLY A 18 6.34 9.65 -8.80
C GLY A 18 7.33 8.69 -9.46
N GLY A 19 7.56 7.50 -8.90
CA GLY A 19 8.41 6.48 -9.51
C GLY A 19 7.82 5.90 -10.80
N GLY A 20 8.70 5.38 -11.67
CA GLY A 20 8.31 4.74 -12.94
C GLY A 20 7.38 3.53 -12.77
N ALA A 21 6.70 3.14 -13.85
CA ALA A 21 5.76 2.01 -13.87
C ALA A 21 6.42 0.69 -13.42
N ASP A 22 7.68 0.48 -13.79
CA ASP A 22 8.46 -0.71 -13.43
C ASP A 22 8.62 -0.86 -11.92
N LYS A 23 8.78 0.26 -11.21
CA LYS A 23 8.91 0.27 -9.75
C LYS A 23 7.60 -0.15 -9.08
N LYS A 24 6.47 0.33 -9.61
CA LYS A 24 5.14 -0.04 -9.12
C LYS A 24 4.84 -1.52 -9.36
N GLU A 25 5.23 -2.06 -10.52
CA GLU A 25 5.14 -3.50 -10.77
C GLU A 25 6.06 -4.30 -9.86
N TRP A 26 7.28 -3.83 -9.60
CA TRP A 26 8.20 -4.50 -8.70
C TRP A 26 7.62 -4.57 -7.27
N ILE A 27 7.07 -3.48 -6.75
CA ILE A 27 6.37 -3.43 -5.45
C ILE A 27 5.19 -4.40 -5.43
N ARG A 28 4.37 -4.42 -6.49
CA ARG A 28 3.23 -5.33 -6.60
C ARG A 28 3.66 -6.79 -6.53
N ALA A 29 4.64 -7.17 -7.35
CA ALA A 29 5.09 -8.55 -7.48
C ALA A 29 5.82 -9.07 -6.25
N HIS A 30 6.60 -8.22 -5.57
CA HIS A 30 7.49 -8.68 -4.48
C HIS A 30 7.01 -8.32 -3.08
N ILE A 31 6.27 -7.22 -2.90
CA ILE A 31 5.82 -6.75 -1.59
C ILE A 31 4.34 -7.07 -1.41
N VAL A 32 3.49 -6.58 -2.31
CA VAL A 32 2.03 -6.78 -2.20
C VAL A 32 1.69 -8.26 -2.25
N SER A 33 2.19 -8.98 -3.27
CA SER A 33 1.91 -10.42 -3.42
C SER A 33 2.42 -11.28 -2.26
N SER A 34 3.49 -10.85 -1.58
CA SER A 34 4.08 -11.59 -0.46
C SER A 34 3.33 -11.41 0.85
N LEU A 35 2.56 -10.33 0.98
CA LEU A 35 1.81 -10.00 2.19
C LEU A 35 0.30 -10.27 2.04
N ASP A 36 -0.22 -10.31 0.81
CA ASP A 36 -1.67 -10.41 0.55
C ASP A 36 -2.28 -11.70 1.11
N TRP A 37 -1.53 -12.80 1.17
CA TRP A 37 -2.05 -14.07 1.70
C TRP A 37 -2.37 -14.01 3.20
N GLU A 38 -1.74 -13.11 3.96
CA GLU A 38 -1.87 -13.03 5.42
C GLU A 38 -2.57 -11.76 5.90
N TYR A 39 -2.43 -10.63 5.21
CA TYR A 39 -2.88 -9.33 5.70
C TYR A 39 -3.89 -8.67 4.76
N SER A 40 -4.73 -7.79 5.31
CA SER A 40 -5.49 -6.84 4.50
C SER A 40 -4.55 -5.71 4.07
N LEU A 41 -4.37 -5.52 2.76
CA LEU A 41 -3.42 -4.54 2.24
C LEU A 41 -4.13 -3.31 1.69
N PHE A 42 -3.56 -2.14 1.95
CA PHE A 42 -3.86 -0.91 1.23
C PHE A 42 -2.61 -0.44 0.48
N TRP A 43 -2.73 -0.31 -0.83
CA TRP A 43 -1.71 0.30 -1.69
C TRP A 43 -2.40 1.11 -2.79
N ASP A 44 -2.04 2.38 -2.91
CA ASP A 44 -2.81 3.39 -3.65
C ASP A 44 -3.13 3.00 -5.11
N ARG A 45 -2.21 2.35 -5.83
CA ARG A 45 -2.37 2.05 -7.26
C ARG A 45 -3.60 1.19 -7.57
N ASP A 46 -3.82 0.10 -6.83
CA ASP A 46 -5.00 -0.76 -7.08
C ASP A 46 -6.13 -0.47 -6.09
N SER A 47 -5.85 0.24 -5.00
CA SER A 47 -6.85 0.49 -3.94
C SER A 47 -7.70 1.73 -4.19
N ILE A 48 -7.30 2.61 -5.12
CA ILE A 48 -8.04 3.82 -5.47
C ILE A 48 -8.65 3.61 -6.87
N ALA A 49 -9.98 3.47 -6.94
CA ALA A 49 -10.67 3.27 -8.20
C ALA A 49 -10.76 4.58 -9.00
N PHE A 50 -10.98 4.45 -10.32
CA PHE A 50 -11.20 5.62 -11.16
C PHE A 50 -12.47 6.37 -10.72
N GLY A 51 -12.31 7.65 -10.39
CA GLY A 51 -13.39 8.50 -9.88
C GLY A 51 -13.44 8.63 -8.35
N ASP A 52 -12.66 7.84 -7.61
CA ASP A 52 -12.54 7.99 -6.17
C ASP A 52 -11.67 9.20 -5.80
N SER A 53 -12.03 9.87 -4.71
CA SER A 53 -11.16 10.87 -4.10
C SER A 53 -9.98 10.17 -3.44
N VAL A 54 -8.77 10.47 -3.93
CA VAL A 54 -7.50 9.97 -3.40
C VAL A 54 -7.39 10.27 -1.91
N ASP A 55 -7.64 11.52 -1.51
CA ASP A 55 -7.49 11.97 -0.14
C ASP A 55 -8.48 11.25 0.80
N PHE A 56 -9.72 11.10 0.35
CA PHE A 56 -10.74 10.36 1.11
C PHE A 56 -10.37 8.89 1.29
N THR A 57 -9.90 8.25 0.23
CA THR A 57 -9.56 6.82 0.22
C THR A 57 -8.34 6.53 1.10
N ILE A 58 -7.31 7.37 1.01
CA ILE A 58 -6.13 7.30 1.88
C ILE A 58 -6.53 7.53 3.34
N ARG A 59 -7.32 8.57 3.65
CA ARG A 59 -7.81 8.82 5.02
C ARG A 59 -8.59 7.64 5.57
N LYS A 60 -9.46 7.04 4.76
CA LYS A 60 -10.24 5.85 5.15
C LYS A 60 -9.33 4.68 5.50
N ALA A 61 -8.31 4.41 4.68
CA ALA A 61 -7.35 3.35 4.94
C ALA A 61 -6.48 3.61 6.19
N LEU A 62 -6.05 4.86 6.37
CA LEU A 62 -5.31 5.29 7.56
C LEU A 62 -6.17 5.32 8.83
N ALA A 63 -7.50 5.27 8.73
CA ALA A 63 -8.41 5.17 9.86
C ALA A 63 -8.66 3.72 10.31
N SER A 64 -8.36 2.71 9.48
CA SER A 64 -8.49 1.29 9.84
C SER A 64 -7.65 0.95 11.06
N ARG A 65 -8.11 0.05 11.93
CA ARG A 65 -7.36 -0.43 13.11
C ARG A 65 -7.62 -1.93 13.29
N PRO A 66 -6.60 -2.74 13.64
CA PRO A 66 -5.20 -2.39 13.85
C PRO A 66 -4.46 -2.08 12.52
N LEU A 67 -3.63 -1.02 12.53
CA LEU A 67 -2.91 -0.54 11.35
C LEU A 67 -1.41 -0.69 11.52
N LYS A 68 -0.75 -1.26 10.51
CA LYS A 68 0.70 -1.18 10.32
C LYS A 68 0.99 -0.38 9.06
N VAL A 69 1.99 0.49 9.12
CA VAL A 69 2.44 1.26 7.95
C VAL A 69 3.78 0.69 7.50
N PHE A 70 3.84 0.24 6.25
CA PHE A 70 5.06 -0.22 5.60
C PHE A 70 5.58 0.90 4.69
N CYS A 71 6.60 1.63 5.14
CA CYS A 71 7.18 2.73 4.38
C CYS A 71 8.35 2.25 3.51
N LEU A 72 8.26 2.50 2.20
CA LEU A 72 9.34 2.29 1.24
C LEU A 72 10.17 3.57 1.10
N CYS A 73 11.20 3.68 1.94
CA CYS A 73 12.07 4.86 2.04
C CYS A 73 13.24 4.82 1.05
N ASP A 74 12.95 4.72 -0.25
CA ASP A 74 13.97 4.81 -1.30
C ASP A 74 14.29 6.26 -1.70
N GLU A 75 15.20 6.43 -2.66
CA GLU A 75 15.63 7.75 -3.12
C GLU A 75 14.47 8.60 -3.65
N ASP A 76 13.50 8.01 -4.35
CA ASP A 76 12.32 8.74 -4.85
C ASP A 76 11.43 9.18 -3.69
N TYR A 77 11.34 8.38 -2.63
CA TYR A 77 10.60 8.75 -1.42
C TYR A 77 11.26 9.94 -0.73
N VAL A 78 12.58 9.88 -0.54
CA VAL A 78 13.35 10.98 0.06
C VAL A 78 13.27 12.24 -0.79
N TYR A 79 13.32 12.11 -2.12
CA TYR A 79 13.16 13.23 -3.04
C TYR A 79 11.75 13.84 -2.96
N SER A 80 10.72 13.01 -2.94
CA SER A 80 9.33 13.46 -2.84
C SER A 80 9.04 14.15 -1.50
N ALA A 81 9.65 13.68 -0.41
CA ALA A 81 9.47 14.21 0.94
C ALA A 81 10.25 15.51 1.20
N LYS A 82 11.27 15.83 0.39
CA LYS A 82 12.03 17.08 0.46
C LYS A 82 11.34 18.26 -0.24
N LYS A 83 10.20 18.02 -0.86
CA LYS A 83 9.44 18.98 -1.66
C LYS A 83 8.25 19.52 -0.86
#